data_AF-A0A936FW22-F1
#
_entry.id   AF-A0A936FW22-F1
#
_cell.length_a   1.000
_cell.length_b   1.000
_cell.length_c   1.000
_cell.angle_alpha   90.00
_cell.angle_beta   90.00
_cell.angle_gamma   90.00
#
_symmetry.space_group_name_H-M   'P 1'
#
loop_
_entity.id
_entity.type
_entity.pdbx_description
1 polymer ?
#
loop_
_entity_poly.entity_id
_entity_poly.type
_entity_poly.pdbx_seq_one_letter_code
_entity_poly.pdbx_strand_id
1 'polypeptide(L)'
;MCATYKSIFLAHLHRLHIKGALNYPHNFDELMDSVAKLRWVVHTTYPTMNTDILENYLARYINRIAITNNRLHYIQNTHKVNLIYNDYQQQKSGEIAPKAIKTMEPLVAINQILQHVLPRYFQKSRRHGLHNASTKVRNELPQKLKRQTNTIRTLFQIITQLTKLTRFECENCKSTDFTTSILLPSYHVISNFISSDSLKSPPSISENRGAITPSVTKTALIHISLQENISDSLVDIDF
;
A
#
# COMPACT_ATOMS: atom_id res chain seq x y z
N MET A 1 3.70 -1.62 -19.79
CA MET A 1 4.13 -2.31 -18.55
C MET A 1 3.12 -3.32 -18.04
N CYS A 2 1.84 -2.97 -17.85
CA CYS A 2 0.86 -3.92 -17.29
C CYS A 2 0.68 -5.22 -18.09
N ALA A 3 0.48 -5.14 -19.42
CA ALA A 3 0.34 -6.32 -20.27
C ALA A 3 1.59 -7.22 -20.27
N THR A 4 2.78 -6.58 -20.28
CA THR A 4 4.08 -7.25 -20.25
C THR A 4 4.33 -7.94 -18.91
N TYR A 5 4.02 -7.28 -17.80
CA TYR A 5 4.13 -7.88 -16.47
C TYR A 5 3.21 -9.09 -16.34
N LYS A 6 1.95 -8.95 -16.78
CA LYS A 6 0.97 -10.03 -16.77
C LYS A 6 1.45 -11.24 -17.57
N SER A 7 1.94 -11.05 -18.80
CA SER A 7 2.41 -12.16 -19.62
C SER A 7 3.63 -12.86 -19.01
N ILE A 8 4.59 -12.10 -18.48
CA ILE A 8 5.77 -12.66 -17.79
C ILE A 8 5.33 -13.43 -16.54
N PHE A 9 4.50 -12.84 -15.70
CA PHE A 9 4.05 -13.46 -14.46
C PHE A 9 3.33 -14.79 -14.73
N LEU A 10 2.38 -14.80 -15.67
CA LEU A 10 1.63 -16.01 -16.03
C LEU A 10 2.55 -17.10 -16.61
N ALA A 11 3.49 -16.73 -17.49
CA ALA A 11 4.47 -17.68 -18.02
C ALA A 11 5.35 -18.30 -16.92
N HIS A 12 5.80 -17.49 -15.96
CA HIS A 12 6.59 -17.97 -14.83
C HIS A 12 5.77 -18.84 -13.87
N LEU A 13 4.51 -18.48 -13.60
CA LEU A 13 3.60 -19.25 -12.76
C LEU A 13 3.35 -20.64 -13.35
N HIS A 14 3.06 -20.70 -14.66
CA HIS A 14 2.89 -21.96 -15.39
C HIS A 14 4.17 -22.81 -15.36
N ARG A 15 5.34 -22.20 -15.55
CA ARG A 15 6.64 -22.90 -15.46
C ARG A 15 6.88 -23.50 -14.07
N LEU A 16 6.50 -22.81 -13.00
CA LEU A 16 6.65 -23.32 -11.63
C LEU A 16 5.71 -24.48 -11.34
N HIS A 17 4.50 -24.46 -11.93
CA HIS A 17 3.57 -25.58 -11.81
C HIS A 17 4.09 -26.84 -12.52
N ILE A 18 4.56 -26.73 -13.77
CA ILE A 18 5.17 -27.85 -14.51
C ILE A 18 6.35 -28.45 -13.74
N LYS A 19 7.13 -27.61 -13.05
CA LYS A 19 8.28 -28.05 -12.24
C LYS A 19 7.89 -28.69 -10.90
N GLY A 20 6.61 -28.79 -10.56
CA GLY A 20 6.14 -29.34 -9.29
C GLY A 20 6.47 -28.47 -8.07
N ALA A 21 6.92 -27.22 -8.27
CA ALA A 21 7.24 -26.30 -7.19
C ALA A 21 5.98 -25.62 -6.60
N LEU A 22 4.84 -25.78 -7.26
CA LEU A 22 3.53 -25.30 -6.82
C LEU A 22 2.56 -26.48 -6.75
N ASN A 23 2.02 -26.72 -5.56
CA ASN A 23 0.98 -27.71 -5.35
C ASN A 23 -0.37 -26.99 -5.30
N TYR A 24 -1.09 -26.99 -6.43
CA TYR A 24 -2.45 -26.45 -6.53
C TYR A 24 -3.42 -27.62 -6.70
N PRO A 25 -4.38 -27.83 -5.77
CA PRO A 25 -5.21 -29.03 -5.74
C PRO A 25 -6.34 -29.06 -6.78
N HIS A 26 -6.55 -27.97 -7.52
CA HIS A 26 -7.62 -27.85 -8.51
C HIS A 26 -7.04 -27.73 -9.93
N ASN A 27 -7.92 -27.65 -10.94
CA ASN A 27 -7.51 -27.52 -12.33
C ASN A 27 -6.73 -26.22 -12.55
N PHE A 28 -5.43 -26.34 -12.77
CA PHE A 28 -4.54 -25.20 -12.94
C PHE A 28 -4.75 -24.48 -14.28
N ASP A 29 -5.11 -25.21 -15.34
CA ASP A 29 -5.33 -24.62 -16.66
C ASP A 29 -6.56 -23.70 -16.64
N GLU A 30 -7.62 -24.10 -15.94
CA GLU A 30 -8.82 -23.29 -15.73
C GLU A 30 -8.52 -22.01 -14.92
N LEU A 31 -7.67 -22.12 -13.89
CA LEU A 31 -7.18 -20.96 -13.14
C LEU A 31 -6.40 -20.01 -14.06
N MET A 32 -5.50 -20.54 -14.88
CA MET A 32 -4.69 -19.73 -15.80
C MET A 32 -5.56 -18.98 -16.80
N ASP A 33 -6.56 -19.65 -17.38
CA ASP A 33 -7.49 -19.05 -18.33
C ASP A 33 -8.36 -17.96 -17.70
N SER A 34 -8.88 -18.21 -16.49
CA SER A 34 -9.70 -17.22 -15.78
C SER A 34 -8.89 -15.97 -15.44
N VAL A 35 -7.69 -16.15 -14.89
CA VAL A 35 -6.79 -15.06 -14.49
C VAL A 35 -6.25 -14.30 -15.70
N ALA A 36 -6.01 -15.00 -16.82
CA ALA A 36 -5.60 -14.40 -18.08
C ALA A 36 -6.69 -13.53 -18.72
N LYS A 37 -7.97 -13.76 -18.44
CA LYS A 37 -9.08 -12.93 -18.95
C LYS A 37 -9.30 -11.64 -18.14
N LEU A 38 -8.88 -11.60 -16.88
CA LEU A 38 -9.05 -10.43 -16.02
C LEU A 38 -8.23 -9.23 -16.52
N ARG A 39 -8.77 -8.02 -16.41
CA ARG A 39 -8.01 -6.78 -16.66
C ARG A 39 -7.09 -6.51 -15.47
N TRP A 40 -5.79 -6.68 -15.67
CA TRP A 40 -4.80 -6.37 -14.64
C TRP A 40 -4.56 -4.86 -14.63
N VAL A 41 -4.52 -4.26 -13.44
CA VAL A 41 -4.14 -2.86 -13.24
C VAL A 41 -2.81 -2.86 -12.52
N VAL A 42 -1.72 -2.83 -13.29
CA VAL A 42 -0.35 -2.80 -12.75
C VAL A 42 0.25 -1.45 -13.07
N HIS A 43 0.37 -0.62 -12.04
CA HIS A 43 1.05 0.67 -12.10
C HIS A 43 2.39 0.57 -11.38
N THR A 44 3.47 0.60 -12.16
CA THR A 44 4.84 0.64 -11.63
C THR A 44 5.50 1.90 -12.15
N THR A 45 5.58 2.92 -11.31
CA THR A 45 6.42 4.10 -11.55
C THR A 45 7.83 3.84 -11.03
N TYR A 46 8.82 4.49 -11.66
CA TYR A 46 10.19 4.43 -11.17
C TYR A 46 10.22 4.93 -9.72
N PRO A 47 10.86 4.20 -8.78
CA PRO A 47 10.93 4.63 -7.40
C PRO A 47 11.67 5.96 -7.32
N THR A 48 10.98 7.01 -6.86
CA THR A 48 11.62 8.32 -6.66
C THR A 48 12.52 8.26 -5.44
N MET A 49 13.77 8.70 -5.59
CA MET A 49 14.69 8.90 -4.46
C MET A 49 14.63 10.32 -3.91
N ASN A 50 13.70 11.14 -4.40
CA ASN A 50 13.47 12.47 -3.85
C ASN A 50 12.78 12.35 -2.48
N THR A 51 13.52 12.69 -1.43
CA THR A 51 13.09 12.60 -0.04
C THR A 51 11.86 13.44 0.25
N ASP A 52 11.69 14.58 -0.40
CA ASP A 52 10.54 15.46 -0.18
C ASP A 52 9.25 14.83 -0.72
N ILE A 53 9.36 14.14 -1.87
CA ILE A 53 8.22 13.42 -2.45
C ILE A 53 7.86 12.23 -1.56
N LEU A 54 8.85 11.45 -1.12
CA LEU A 54 8.65 10.31 -0.22
C LEU A 54 8.06 10.73 1.13
N GLU A 55 8.58 11.80 1.73
CA GLU A 55 8.08 12.35 3.00
C GLU A 55 6.62 12.80 2.85
N ASN A 56 6.31 13.59 1.83
CA ASN A 56 4.94 14.06 1.60
C ASN A 56 3.98 12.91 1.30
N TYR A 57 4.43 11.92 0.53
CA TYR A 57 3.66 10.71 0.25
C TYR A 57 3.35 10.00 1.57
N LEU A 58 4.37 9.59 2.33
CA LEU A 58 4.21 8.85 3.58
C LEU A 58 3.41 9.63 4.63
N ALA A 59 3.67 10.94 4.77
CA ALA A 59 2.94 11.81 5.68
C ALA A 59 1.44 11.85 5.36
N ARG A 60 1.05 11.81 4.08
CA ARG A 60 -0.36 11.72 3.68
C ARG A 60 -0.97 10.39 4.11
N TYR A 61 -0.32 9.25 3.88
CA TYR A 61 -0.86 7.94 4.28
C TYR A 61 -0.95 7.77 5.79
N ILE A 62 0.01 8.28 6.56
CA ILE A 62 -0.01 8.19 8.02
C ILE A 62 -1.04 9.15 8.61
N ASN A 63 -1.04 10.41 8.17
CA ASN A 63 -1.78 11.46 8.86
C ASN A 63 -3.18 11.72 8.27
N ARG A 64 -3.37 11.64 6.95
CA ARG A 64 -4.70 11.84 6.36
C ARG A 64 -5.56 10.59 6.55
N ILE A 65 -6.83 10.82 6.79
CA ILE A 65 -7.88 9.80 6.78
C ILE A 65 -8.56 9.81 5.40
N ALA A 66 -9.34 8.77 5.12
CA ALA A 66 -9.92 8.48 3.80
C ALA A 66 -10.44 9.72 3.05
N ILE A 67 -11.29 10.53 3.67
CA ILE A 67 -11.92 11.70 3.02
C ILE A 67 -11.73 12.94 3.88
N THR A 68 -11.41 14.07 3.23
CA THR A 68 -11.39 15.40 3.87
C THR A 68 -12.77 16.02 3.87
N ASN A 69 -13.11 16.82 4.88
CA ASN A 69 -14.44 17.47 4.99
C ASN A 69 -14.85 18.24 3.72
N ASN A 70 -13.92 18.95 3.08
CA ASN A 70 -14.20 19.72 1.85
C ASN A 70 -14.54 18.85 0.62
N ARG A 71 -14.49 17.52 0.74
CA ARG A 71 -14.89 16.57 -0.30
C ARG A 71 -16.26 15.96 -0.03
N LEU A 72 -16.87 16.20 1.12
CA LEU A 72 -18.15 15.62 1.51
C LEU A 72 -19.19 16.72 1.72
N HIS A 73 -20.27 16.69 0.94
CA HIS A 73 -21.33 17.69 0.99
C HIS A 73 -22.70 17.05 1.15
N TYR A 74 -23.44 17.45 2.18
CA TYR A 74 -24.84 17.07 2.31
C TYR A 74 -25.73 18.05 1.54
N ILE A 75 -26.54 17.53 0.63
CA ILE A 75 -27.52 18.30 -0.14
C ILE A 75 -28.86 18.22 0.59
N GLN A 76 -29.24 19.30 1.26
CA GLN A 76 -30.46 19.35 2.08
C GLN A 76 -31.72 19.03 1.26
N ASN A 77 -31.85 19.60 0.05
CA ASN A 77 -33.06 19.48 -0.76
C ASN A 77 -33.35 18.03 -1.22
N THR A 78 -32.31 17.23 -1.44
CA THR A 78 -32.44 15.86 -1.94
C THR A 78 -32.15 14.82 -0.87
N HIS A 79 -31.79 15.25 0.35
CA HIS A 79 -31.33 14.39 1.44
C HIS A 79 -30.17 13.46 1.06
N LYS A 80 -29.34 13.85 0.09
CA LYS A 80 -28.21 13.03 -0.40
C LYS A 80 -26.86 13.59 0.01
N VAL A 81 -25.84 12.73 -0.06
CA VAL A 81 -24.44 13.12 0.16
C VAL A 81 -23.69 13.07 -1.16
N ASN A 82 -22.99 14.15 -1.48
CA ASN A 82 -22.04 14.25 -2.59
C ASN A 82 -20.62 14.07 -2.07
N LEU A 83 -19.92 13.08 -2.64
CA LEU A 83 -18.50 12.86 -2.46
C LEU A 83 -17.73 13.33 -3.70
N ILE A 84 -16.85 14.31 -3.53
CA ILE A 84 -15.94 14.79 -4.57
C ILE A 84 -14.67 13.94 -4.55
N TYR A 85 -14.35 13.29 -5.66
CA TYR A 85 -13.16 12.47 -5.81
C TYR A 85 -12.40 12.81 -7.10
N ASN A 86 -11.17 12.33 -7.20
CA ASN A 86 -10.37 12.46 -8.41
C ASN A 86 -10.71 11.28 -9.32
N ASP A 87 -11.19 11.55 -10.53
CA ASP A 87 -11.48 10.53 -11.51
C ASP A 87 -10.21 10.16 -12.29
N TYR A 88 -9.47 9.21 -11.73
CA TYR A 88 -8.26 8.67 -12.34
C TYR A 88 -8.54 7.89 -13.64
N GLN A 89 -9.79 7.47 -13.89
CA GLN A 89 -10.14 6.77 -15.14
C GLN A 89 -10.15 7.73 -16.33
N GLN A 90 -10.49 9.00 -16.09
CA GLN A 90 -10.52 10.06 -17.09
C GLN A 90 -9.23 10.92 -17.09
N GLN A 91 -8.20 10.52 -16.34
CA GLN A 91 -6.95 11.26 -16.28
C GLN A 91 -6.14 11.09 -17.57
N LYS A 92 -5.78 12.20 -18.20
CA LYS A 92 -4.83 12.23 -19.32
C LYS A 92 -3.39 12.25 -18.81
N SER A 93 -2.48 11.67 -19.60
CA SER A 93 -1.05 11.62 -19.25
C SER A 93 -0.48 13.02 -19.06
N GLY A 94 0.16 13.27 -17.92
CA GLY A 94 0.75 14.57 -17.57
C GLY A 94 -0.22 15.61 -16.98
N GLU A 95 -1.52 15.30 -16.94
CA GLU A 95 -2.54 16.20 -16.39
C GLU A 95 -3.02 15.74 -15.01
N ILE A 96 -3.61 16.67 -14.25
CA ILE A 96 -4.24 16.36 -12.97
C ILE A 96 -5.56 15.65 -13.26
N ALA A 97 -5.86 14.57 -12.53
CA ALA A 97 -7.13 13.87 -12.65
C ALA A 97 -8.32 14.84 -12.46
N PRO A 98 -9.30 14.86 -13.37
CA PRO A 98 -10.49 15.69 -13.21
C PRO A 98 -11.27 15.30 -11.96
N LYS A 99 -12.01 16.24 -11.38
CA LYS A 99 -12.88 15.94 -10.25
C LYS A 99 -14.21 15.40 -10.73
N ALA A 100 -14.68 14.33 -10.09
CA ALA A 100 -16.01 13.79 -10.28
C ALA A 100 -16.79 13.80 -8.96
N ILE A 101 -18.11 13.68 -9.06
CA ILE A 101 -19.04 13.67 -7.92
C ILE A 101 -19.74 12.32 -7.88
N LYS A 102 -19.69 11.66 -6.72
CA LYS A 102 -20.48 10.47 -6.42
C LYS A 102 -21.58 10.87 -5.44
N THR A 103 -22.83 10.77 -5.88
CA THR A 103 -24.01 11.01 -5.03
C THR A 103 -24.48 9.71 -4.43
N MET A 104 -24.73 9.68 -3.12
CA MET A 104 -25.14 8.49 -2.38
C MET A 104 -26.08 8.82 -1.22
N GLU A 105 -26.76 7.80 -0.71
CA GLU A 105 -27.59 7.91 0.49
C GLU A 105 -26.72 8.16 1.74
N PRO A 106 -27.20 8.93 2.73
CA PRO A 106 -26.44 9.25 3.94
C PRO A 106 -25.93 8.02 4.70
N LEU A 107 -26.73 6.97 4.82
CA LEU A 107 -26.34 5.74 5.51
C LEU A 107 -25.23 4.99 4.76
N VAL A 108 -25.24 5.03 3.43
CA VAL A 108 -24.16 4.44 2.60
C VAL A 108 -22.86 5.21 2.80
N ALA A 109 -22.94 6.55 2.83
CA ALA A 109 -21.78 7.40 3.10
C ALA A 109 -21.20 7.13 4.50
N ILE A 110 -22.05 7.04 5.53
CA ILE A 110 -21.64 6.71 6.89
C ILE A 110 -20.97 5.34 6.93
N ASN A 111 -21.57 4.32 6.33
CA ASN A 111 -21.02 2.97 6.30
C ASN A 111 -19.62 2.96 5.65
N GLN A 112 -19.45 3.61 4.49
CA GLN A 112 -18.14 3.71 3.82
C GLN A 112 -17.10 4.42 4.68
N ILE A 113 -17.46 5.51 5.38
CA ILE A 113 -16.53 6.21 6.29
C ILE A 113 -16.14 5.30 7.46
N LEU A 114 -17.10 4.55 8.01
CA LEU A 114 -16.88 3.67 9.15
C LEU A 114 -16.02 2.45 8.81
N GLN A 115 -15.92 2.03 7.55
CA GLN A 115 -14.97 0.99 7.12
C GLN A 115 -13.51 1.39 7.39
N HIS A 116 -13.22 2.68 7.53
CA HIS A 116 -11.88 3.18 7.87
C HIS A 116 -11.65 3.36 9.38
N VAL A 117 -12.66 3.07 10.21
CA VAL A 117 -12.50 3.04 11.66
C VAL A 117 -11.86 1.70 12.04
N LEU A 118 -10.72 1.77 12.71
CA LEU A 118 -10.01 0.59 13.13
C LEU A 118 -10.78 -0.16 14.22
N PRO A 119 -10.75 -1.51 14.22
CA PRO A 119 -11.34 -2.30 15.29
C PRO A 119 -10.73 -1.95 16.65
N ARG A 120 -11.44 -2.31 17.73
CA ARG A 120 -10.95 -2.10 19.08
C ARG A 120 -9.54 -2.69 19.23
N TYR A 121 -8.66 -1.97 19.91
CA TYR A 121 -7.25 -2.31 20.12
C TYR A 121 -6.31 -2.18 18.91
N PHE A 122 -6.83 -1.83 17.72
CA PHE A 122 -5.99 -1.47 16.57
C PHE A 122 -5.68 0.03 16.59
N GLN A 123 -4.41 0.36 16.32
CA GLN A 123 -3.93 1.73 16.26
C GLN A 123 -3.46 2.06 14.86
N LYS A 124 -3.82 3.24 14.36
CA LYS A 124 -3.44 3.70 13.02
C LYS A 124 -1.95 3.86 12.86
N SER A 125 -1.28 4.40 13.88
CA SER A 125 0.16 4.53 13.95
C SER A 125 0.62 4.04 15.32
N ARG A 126 1.44 2.99 15.32
CA ARG A 126 2.05 2.45 16.52
C ARG A 126 3.32 3.25 16.82
N ARG A 127 3.43 3.72 18.06
CA ARG A 127 4.59 4.50 18.50
C ARG A 127 5.50 3.61 19.34
N HIS A 128 6.76 3.51 18.94
CA HIS A 128 7.78 2.72 19.64
C HIS A 128 8.91 3.59 20.18
N GLY A 129 9.72 3.03 21.08
CA GLY A 129 10.88 3.69 21.66
C GLY A 129 10.54 5.00 22.39
N LEU A 130 11.23 6.09 22.03
CA LEU A 130 11.05 7.42 22.60
C LEU A 130 9.65 8.01 22.40
N HIS A 131 8.90 7.53 21.40
CA HIS A 131 7.55 7.99 21.10
C HIS A 131 6.45 7.14 21.73
N ASN A 132 6.79 6.04 22.40
CA ASN A 132 5.82 5.23 23.15
C ASN A 132 5.23 6.06 24.31
N ALA A 133 3.91 5.95 24.52
CA ALA A 133 3.19 6.66 25.57
C ALA A 133 3.69 6.34 26.98
N SER A 134 4.23 5.13 27.21
CA SER A 134 4.82 4.76 28.50
C SER A 134 6.21 5.38 28.73
N THR A 135 6.87 5.88 27.68
CA THR A 135 8.22 6.44 27.76
C THR A 135 8.16 7.90 28.21
N LYS A 136 8.50 8.15 29.49
CA LYS A 136 8.52 9.50 30.07
C LYS A 136 9.71 10.37 29.62
N VAL A 137 10.77 9.74 29.10
CA VAL A 137 12.01 10.39 28.61
C VAL A 137 11.74 11.47 27.56
N ARG A 138 10.64 11.36 26.82
CA ARG A 138 10.24 12.39 25.84
C ARG A 138 10.05 13.77 26.48
N ASN A 139 9.59 13.84 27.72
CA ASN A 139 9.37 15.10 28.42
C ASN A 139 10.70 15.77 28.79
N GLU A 140 11.74 14.98 29.06
CA GLU A 140 13.07 15.40 29.45
C GLU A 140 13.96 15.78 28.25
N LEU A 141 13.56 15.41 27.03
CA LEU A 141 14.32 15.78 25.83
C LEU A 141 14.45 17.31 25.71
N PRO A 142 15.66 17.84 25.46
CA PRO A 142 15.89 19.26 25.25
C PRO A 142 14.96 19.84 24.18
N GLN A 143 14.43 21.04 24.42
CA GLN A 143 13.55 21.73 23.48
C GLN A 143 14.21 21.91 22.09
N LYS A 144 15.54 22.05 22.05
CA LYS A 144 16.36 22.14 20.83
C LYS A 144 16.24 20.91 19.92
N LEU A 145 15.94 19.73 20.48
CA LEU A 145 15.74 18.48 19.73
C LEU A 145 14.26 18.20 19.41
N LYS A 146 13.33 18.88 20.10
CA LYS A 146 11.90 18.74 19.88
C LYS A 146 11.48 19.63 18.69
N ARG A 147 10.94 19.03 17.62
CA ARG A 147 10.35 19.70 16.45
C ARG A 147 11.34 20.45 15.54
N GLN A 148 12.57 19.96 15.46
CA GLN A 148 13.53 20.49 14.51
C GLN A 148 13.24 19.88 13.13
N THR A 149 12.58 20.65 12.24
CA THR A 149 12.15 20.20 10.90
C THR A 149 13.31 19.73 10.04
N ASN A 150 14.48 20.33 10.25
CA ASN A 150 15.71 19.94 9.58
C ASN A 150 16.16 18.53 9.98
N THR A 151 15.77 17.99 11.13
CA THR A 151 16.24 16.69 11.61
C THR A 151 15.81 15.53 10.72
N ILE A 152 14.62 15.59 10.09
CA ILE A 152 14.20 14.58 9.12
C ILE A 152 15.12 14.64 7.90
N ARG A 153 15.34 15.83 7.35
CA ARG A 153 16.29 16.04 6.24
C ARG A 153 17.70 15.59 6.60
N THR A 154 18.19 15.96 7.79
CA THR A 154 19.53 15.60 8.27
C THR A 154 19.63 14.10 8.52
N LEU A 155 18.57 13.45 9.02
CA LEU A 155 18.53 11.99 9.19
C LEU A 155 18.57 11.29 7.84
N PHE A 156 17.77 11.74 6.86
CA PHE A 156 17.86 11.20 5.49
C PHE A 156 19.23 11.47 4.87
N GLN A 157 19.82 12.66 5.06
CA GLN A 157 21.19 12.95 4.61
C GLN A 157 22.23 12.04 5.26
N ILE A 158 22.12 11.80 6.57
CA ILE A 158 23.01 10.89 7.32
C ILE A 158 22.81 9.44 6.83
N ILE A 159 21.57 8.98 6.67
CA ILE A 159 21.28 7.63 6.14
C ILE A 159 21.86 7.52 4.73
N THR A 160 21.64 8.49 3.85
CA THR A 160 22.21 8.52 2.50
C THR A 160 23.75 8.52 2.53
N GLN A 161 24.37 9.27 3.45
CA GLN A 161 25.82 9.31 3.61
C GLN A 161 26.39 7.99 4.17
N LEU A 162 25.72 7.39 5.15
CA LEU A 162 26.12 6.13 5.79
C LEU A 162 25.91 4.93 4.86
N THR A 163 24.80 4.92 4.12
CA THR A 163 24.50 3.89 3.12
C THR A 163 25.29 4.09 1.83
N LYS A 164 25.86 5.28 1.62
CA LYS A 164 26.52 5.72 0.37
C LYS A 164 25.66 5.55 -0.88
N LEU A 165 24.35 5.40 -0.72
CA LEU A 165 23.39 5.26 -1.81
C LEU A 165 23.01 6.64 -2.32
N THR A 166 23.96 7.34 -2.92
CA THR A 166 23.68 8.52 -3.72
C THR A 166 23.32 8.07 -5.13
N ARG A 167 22.31 8.74 -5.70
CA ARG A 167 21.87 8.78 -7.11
C ARG A 167 22.35 7.61 -7.97
N PHE A 168 21.39 6.87 -8.54
CA PHE A 168 21.69 5.82 -9.51
C PHE A 168 22.54 6.42 -10.65
N GLU A 169 23.83 6.15 -10.61
CA GLU A 169 24.88 6.68 -11.49
C GLU A 169 25.63 5.47 -12.04
N CYS A 170 26.04 5.51 -13.31
CA CYS A 170 26.81 4.40 -13.86
C CYS A 170 28.15 4.29 -13.11
N GLU A 171 28.45 3.11 -12.55
CA GLU A 171 29.68 2.89 -11.77
C GLU A 171 30.95 3.22 -12.56
N ASN A 172 30.91 3.01 -13.88
CA ASN A 172 32.04 3.22 -14.79
C ASN A 172 32.16 4.66 -15.30
N CYS A 173 31.08 5.26 -15.84
CA CYS A 173 31.16 6.57 -16.50
C CYS A 173 30.58 7.75 -15.70
N LYS A 174 29.99 7.49 -14.52
CA LYS A 174 29.31 8.49 -13.66
C LYS A 174 28.16 9.24 -14.35
N SER A 175 27.69 8.76 -15.50
CA SER A 175 26.51 9.32 -16.17
C SER A 175 25.27 9.11 -15.30
N THR A 176 24.46 10.16 -15.21
CA THR A 176 23.10 10.14 -14.67
C THR A 176 22.05 9.95 -15.78
N ASP A 177 22.45 10.06 -17.05
CA ASP A 177 21.60 9.85 -18.22
C ASP A 177 21.70 8.40 -18.67
N PHE A 178 20.60 7.67 -18.53
CA PHE A 178 20.47 6.27 -18.94
C PHE A 178 19.51 6.15 -20.11
N THR A 179 19.94 5.53 -21.19
CA THR A 179 19.06 5.09 -22.27
C THR A 179 18.51 3.71 -21.95
N THR A 180 17.19 3.56 -22.00
CA THR A 180 16.54 2.27 -21.74
C THR A 180 16.32 1.56 -23.07
N SER A 181 16.87 0.36 -23.21
CA SER A 181 16.57 -0.54 -24.33
C SER A 181 15.89 -1.81 -23.81
N ILE A 182 14.97 -2.35 -24.61
CA ILE A 182 14.29 -3.59 -24.29
C ILE A 182 15.25 -4.74 -24.63
N LEU A 183 15.73 -5.44 -23.61
CA LEU A 183 16.51 -6.66 -23.80
C LEU A 183 15.58 -7.87 -23.82
N LEU A 184 15.79 -8.77 -24.78
CA LEU A 184 15.20 -10.09 -24.75
C LEU A 184 15.75 -10.87 -23.54
N PRO A 185 14.94 -11.71 -22.87
CA PRO A 185 15.37 -12.44 -21.69
C PRO A 185 16.61 -13.30 -21.99
N SER A 186 17.76 -12.91 -21.45
CA SER A 186 18.98 -13.70 -21.50
C SER A 186 19.29 -14.23 -20.10
N TYR A 187 19.33 -15.55 -19.99
CA TYR A 187 19.68 -16.25 -18.75
C TYR A 187 21.00 -15.75 -18.15
N HIS A 188 21.96 -15.41 -19.01
CA HIS A 188 23.29 -14.97 -18.61
C HIS A 188 23.32 -13.54 -18.03
N VAL A 189 22.38 -12.68 -18.43
CA VAL A 189 22.25 -11.31 -17.92
C VAL A 189 21.52 -11.34 -16.57
N ILE A 190 20.44 -12.10 -16.48
CA ILE A 190 19.60 -12.19 -15.27
C ILE A 190 20.40 -12.75 -14.09
N SER A 191 21.21 -13.80 -14.30
CA SER A 191 22.02 -14.43 -13.25
C SER A 191 23.11 -13.50 -12.70
N ASN A 192 23.76 -12.71 -13.56
CA ASN A 192 24.84 -11.81 -13.16
C ASN A 192 24.36 -10.55 -12.42
N PHE A 193 23.13 -10.07 -12.67
CA PHE A 193 22.60 -8.84 -12.06
C PHE A 193 21.58 -9.08 -10.94
N ILE A 194 20.96 -10.25 -10.87
CA ILE A 194 19.99 -10.63 -9.82
C ILE A 194 20.57 -11.77 -8.97
N SER A 195 21.77 -11.57 -8.44
CA SER A 195 22.30 -12.43 -7.38
C SER A 195 21.78 -11.92 -6.03
N SER A 196 20.53 -12.25 -5.70
CA SER A 196 20.05 -12.08 -4.31
C SER A 196 20.44 -13.32 -3.51
N ASP A 197 21.57 -13.26 -2.81
CA ASP A 197 22.04 -14.33 -1.91
C ASP A 197 21.18 -14.53 -0.64
N SER A 198 19.95 -14.01 -0.60
CA SER A 198 19.01 -14.40 0.45
C SER A 198 17.56 -14.34 -0.03
N LEU A 199 17.06 -15.48 -0.50
CA LEU A 199 15.65 -15.82 -0.35
C LEU A 199 15.37 -15.92 1.16
N LYS A 200 15.08 -14.79 1.81
CA LYS A 200 14.60 -14.82 3.20
C LYS A 200 13.27 -15.57 3.22
N SER A 201 13.24 -16.72 3.90
CA SER A 201 12.01 -17.44 4.18
C SER A 201 11.04 -16.57 5.00
N PRO A 202 9.72 -16.77 4.88
CA PRO A 202 8.76 -16.12 5.75
C PRO A 202 9.06 -16.44 7.23
N PRO A 203 8.72 -15.54 8.17
CA PRO A 203 8.98 -15.74 9.59
C PRO A 203 8.23 -16.96 10.12
N SER A 204 8.91 -17.79 10.93
CA SER A 204 8.30 -18.96 11.56
C SER A 204 7.29 -18.54 12.62
N ILE A 205 6.06 -19.04 12.50
CA ILE A 205 5.03 -18.92 13.54
C ILE A 205 5.32 -20.00 14.59
N SER A 206 5.74 -19.62 15.79
CA SER A 206 5.86 -20.55 16.93
C SER A 206 4.53 -20.63 17.68
N GLU A 207 3.97 -21.84 17.82
CA GLU A 207 2.64 -22.13 18.38
C GLU A 207 2.49 -21.90 19.90
N ASN A 208 3.54 -21.52 20.62
CA ASN A 208 3.46 -21.37 22.08
C ASN A 208 3.38 -19.92 22.54
N ARG A 209 2.16 -19.37 22.67
CA ARG A 209 1.87 -18.36 23.69
C ARG A 209 0.50 -18.67 24.32
N GLY A 210 0.58 -19.08 25.58
CA GLY A 210 -0.51 -19.62 26.38
C GLY A 210 -1.70 -18.68 26.57
N ALA A 211 -2.82 -19.33 26.90
CA ALA A 211 -4.10 -18.73 27.23
C ALA A 211 -3.95 -17.60 28.25
N ILE A 212 -4.31 -16.38 27.84
CA ILE A 212 -4.59 -15.28 28.76
C ILE A 212 -6.11 -15.14 28.78
N THR A 213 -6.70 -15.45 29.94
CA THR A 213 -8.14 -15.38 30.22
C THR A 213 -8.71 -13.99 29.93
N PRO A 214 -9.90 -13.89 29.30
CA PRO A 214 -10.52 -12.61 29.02
C PRO A 214 -11.05 -11.94 30.30
N SER A 215 -10.60 -10.71 30.57
CA SER A 215 -11.24 -9.83 31.53
C SER A 215 -12.62 -9.43 31.02
N VAL A 216 -13.65 -9.93 31.69
CA VAL A 216 -15.06 -9.65 31.44
C VAL A 216 -15.32 -8.17 31.69
N THR A 217 -15.45 -7.38 30.62
CA THR A 217 -16.20 -6.12 30.67
C THR A 217 -17.40 -6.23 29.75
N LYS A 218 -18.56 -6.18 30.39
CA LYS A 218 -19.91 -6.21 29.81
C LYS A 218 -19.99 -5.35 28.54
N THR A 219 -20.28 -5.98 27.42
CA THR A 219 -20.86 -5.32 26.25
C THR A 219 -21.95 -6.22 25.72
N ALA A 220 -23.15 -5.66 25.57
CA ALA A 220 -24.37 -6.35 25.20
C ALA A 220 -24.22 -7.14 23.89
N LEU A 221 -24.69 -8.38 23.91
CA LEU A 221 -24.93 -9.21 22.73
C LEU A 221 -26.09 -8.60 21.94
N ILE A 222 -25.83 -8.17 20.71
CA ILE A 222 -26.87 -8.04 19.69
C ILE A 222 -26.61 -9.18 18.70
N HIS A 223 -27.43 -10.22 18.81
CA HIS A 223 -27.50 -11.30 17.83
C HIS A 223 -28.23 -10.76 16.60
N ILE A 224 -27.53 -10.62 15.48
CA ILE A 224 -28.17 -10.42 14.18
C ILE A 224 -27.77 -11.60 13.30
N SER A 225 -28.70 -12.53 13.17
CA SER A 225 -28.66 -13.60 12.19
C SER A 225 -29.09 -13.00 10.85
N LEU A 226 -28.26 -13.05 9.82
CA LEU A 226 -28.70 -12.78 8.45
C LEU A 226 -28.07 -13.80 7.50
N GLN A 227 -28.96 -14.61 6.94
CA GLN A 227 -28.75 -15.42 5.75
C GLN A 227 -28.52 -14.52 4.53
N GLU A 228 -27.58 -14.98 3.71
CA GLU A 228 -27.52 -14.94 2.24
C GLU A 228 -27.64 -13.64 1.43
N ASN A 229 -26.71 -13.59 0.46
CA ASN A 229 -26.84 -13.10 -0.91
C ASN A 229 -27.10 -11.62 -1.14
N ILE A 230 -26.02 -10.84 -1.27
CA ILE A 230 -26.01 -9.68 -2.17
C ILE A 230 -24.69 -9.64 -2.93
N SER A 231 -24.78 -9.92 -4.22
CA SER A 231 -23.85 -9.51 -5.27
C SER A 231 -23.68 -7.99 -5.25
N ASP A 232 -22.47 -7.46 -5.15
CA ASP A 232 -22.29 -6.05 -5.48
C ASP A 232 -20.87 -5.70 -5.94
N SER A 233 -20.86 -5.04 -7.09
CA SER A 233 -19.74 -4.41 -7.77
C SER A 233 -18.94 -3.49 -6.83
N LEU A 234 -17.73 -3.92 -6.48
CA LEU A 234 -16.73 -3.11 -5.81
C LEU A 234 -16.18 -2.07 -6.79
N VAL A 235 -16.65 -0.83 -6.67
CA VAL A 235 -15.94 0.33 -7.20
C VAL A 235 -14.88 0.68 -6.17
N ASP A 236 -13.68 0.13 -6.37
CA ASP A 236 -12.47 0.54 -5.66
C ASP A 236 -12.21 2.03 -5.96
N ILE A 237 -12.51 2.87 -4.98
CA ILE A 237 -12.03 4.25 -4.95
C ILE A 237 -10.65 4.19 -4.32
N ASP A 238 -9.65 3.86 -5.14
CA ASP A 238 -8.25 3.94 -4.75
C ASP A 238 -7.87 5.40 -4.44
N PHE A 239 -7.25 5.60 -3.27
CA PHE A 239 -6.80 6.91 -2.74
C PHE A 239 -5.33 7.21 -3.05
#